data_AF-A0A177DS72-F1
#
_entry.id   AF-A0A177DS72-F1
#
_cell.length_a   1.000
_cell.length_b   1.000
_cell.length_c   1.000
_cell.angle_alpha   90.00
_cell.angle_beta   90.00
_cell.angle_gamma   90.00
#
_symmetry.space_group_name_H-M   'P 1'
#
loop_
_entity.id
_entity.type
_entity.pdbx_description
1 polymer ?
#
loop_
_entity_poly.entity_id
_entity_poly.type
_entity_poly.pdbx_seq_one_letter_code
_entity_poly.pdbx_strand_id
1 'polypeptide(L)'
;MSSANAPEGSAPVANPNTPVSIVCVGMAGSGKTTFMQRLVSHLYTHPDPTQSEPSVSKSSPTPPYIINLDPAVHHVPFTPNIDIRDSVNYKEVMKQFNLGPNGGILTSLNLFSTKIDQVIGLLEKRTQPPPPVEEPEQSTVEFMTSGGKDKQTAPAQQPQVKHILVDTPGQIEVFVWSASGEILLSSLASTFPTVIAYIIDTPRTTSTSTFMSNMLYACSILYKTKLPMILVFNKTDAQDAQFAKDWMTDFEAFQAALRNEEEGGSFGGEGVGGGSGYMGSLLNSMSLVLEEFYKHLSVVGVSAMTGDGMDEFFKGVQEKKEEFERDYKPELERRRAEREQEKKATRERELDKMMKDMKVGGAGTKPKSKPRKEEPETVSDAENSDEAGMVDDLDYEDEMDSDDPENGLKERYRQAVQDRGVDQNEDHSFARYVNMAKFT
;
A
#
# COMPACT_ATOMS: atom_id res chain seq x y z
N MET A 1 -13.35 -52.01 -17.40
CA MET A 1 -12.00 -52.06 -16.81
C MET A 1 -11.08 -51.35 -17.79
N SER A 2 -10.43 -50.21 -17.54
CA SER A 2 -10.30 -49.36 -16.37
C SER A 2 -10.09 -47.93 -16.90
N SER A 3 -10.92 -46.99 -16.45
CA SER A 3 -10.70 -45.56 -16.56
C SER A 3 -9.65 -45.16 -15.53
N ALA A 4 -8.46 -44.73 -15.97
CA ALA A 4 -7.46 -44.16 -15.09
C ALA A 4 -7.74 -42.66 -14.94
N ASN A 5 -8.40 -42.30 -13.84
CA ASN A 5 -8.44 -40.93 -13.31
C ASN A 5 -7.00 -40.50 -13.00
N ALA A 6 -6.54 -39.43 -13.63
CA ALA A 6 -5.39 -38.66 -13.15
C ALA A 6 -5.83 -37.82 -11.94
N PRO A 7 -4.97 -37.61 -10.93
CA PRO A 7 -5.36 -36.92 -9.71
C PRO A 7 -5.55 -35.42 -9.97
N GLU A 8 -6.72 -34.90 -9.62
CA GLU A 8 -6.98 -33.48 -9.42
C GLU A 8 -6.10 -32.97 -8.28
N GLY A 9 -5.23 -32.00 -8.57
CA GLY A 9 -4.35 -31.42 -7.55
C GLY A 9 -3.09 -30.71 -8.05
N SER A 10 -3.03 -30.30 -9.33
CA SER A 10 -1.97 -29.39 -9.76
C SER A 10 -2.38 -27.96 -9.42
N ALA A 11 -1.64 -27.31 -8.50
CA ALA A 11 -1.70 -25.87 -8.28
C ALA A 11 -1.69 -25.12 -9.63
N PRO A 12 -2.42 -24.00 -9.76
CA PRO A 12 -2.43 -23.24 -11.01
C PRO A 12 -0.99 -22.85 -11.35
N VAL A 13 -0.51 -23.31 -12.50
CA VAL A 13 0.81 -22.97 -13.03
C VAL A 13 0.86 -21.45 -13.19
N ALA A 14 1.79 -20.81 -12.48
CA ALA A 14 2.10 -19.39 -12.54
C ALA A 14 2.06 -18.89 -13.99
N ASN A 15 1.25 -17.86 -14.28
CA ASN A 15 1.19 -17.30 -15.62
C ASN A 15 2.39 -16.35 -15.76
N PRO A 16 3.45 -16.71 -16.52
CA PRO A 16 4.73 -16.01 -16.49
C PRO A 16 4.61 -14.55 -16.94
N ASN A 17 3.60 -14.24 -17.75
CA ASN A 17 3.32 -12.91 -18.29
C ASN A 17 2.50 -11.97 -17.36
N THR A 18 2.21 -12.37 -16.13
CA THR A 18 1.49 -11.47 -15.20
C THR A 18 2.42 -10.31 -14.76
N PRO A 19 2.01 -9.05 -14.89
CA PRO A 19 2.81 -7.91 -14.45
C PRO A 19 3.05 -7.95 -12.94
N VAL A 20 4.25 -7.58 -12.50
CA VAL A 20 4.60 -7.47 -11.08
C VAL A 20 4.48 -6.01 -10.61
N SER A 21 3.85 -5.81 -9.46
CA SER A 21 3.75 -4.53 -8.78
C SER A 21 4.84 -4.41 -7.72
N ILE A 22 5.67 -3.38 -7.81
CA ILE A 22 6.75 -3.08 -6.87
C ILE A 22 6.37 -1.80 -6.13
N VAL A 23 6.10 -1.91 -4.83
CA VAL A 23 5.77 -0.77 -3.98
C VAL A 23 6.98 -0.38 -3.15
N CYS A 24 7.52 0.81 -3.41
CA CYS A 24 8.66 1.35 -2.68
C CYS A 24 8.19 1.97 -1.37
N VAL A 25 8.63 1.41 -0.24
CA VAL A 25 8.29 1.84 1.11
C VAL A 25 9.58 2.06 1.88
N GLY A 26 9.64 3.02 2.81
CA GLY A 26 10.86 3.29 3.57
C GLY A 26 10.77 4.61 4.32
N MET A 27 11.70 4.85 5.24
CA MET A 27 11.74 6.11 6.00
C MET A 27 11.96 7.33 5.11
N ALA A 28 11.64 8.52 5.62
CA ALA A 28 11.97 9.77 4.95
C ALA A 28 13.50 9.89 4.79
N GLY A 29 13.96 10.26 3.60
CA GLY A 29 15.39 10.40 3.31
C GLY A 29 16.15 9.10 3.00
N SER A 30 15.50 7.92 3.04
CA SER A 30 16.13 6.65 2.62
C SER A 30 16.40 6.57 1.12
N GLY A 31 15.75 7.42 0.33
CA GLY A 31 15.99 7.56 -1.11
C GLY A 31 14.96 6.86 -1.99
N LYS A 32 13.72 6.63 -1.51
CA LYS A 32 12.61 6.01 -2.28
C LYS A 32 12.45 6.56 -3.71
N THR A 33 12.25 7.87 -3.86
CA THR A 33 12.05 8.51 -5.17
C THR A 33 13.29 8.44 -6.07
N THR A 34 14.50 8.49 -5.50
CA THR A 34 15.75 8.32 -6.26
C THR A 34 15.93 6.87 -6.71
N PHE A 35 15.60 5.92 -5.84
CA PHE A 35 15.59 4.49 -6.17
C PHE A 35 14.56 4.21 -7.27
N MET A 36 13.37 4.81 -7.19
CA MET A 36 12.35 4.74 -8.23
C MET A 36 12.86 5.25 -9.58
N GLN A 37 13.52 6.42 -9.61
CA GLN A 37 14.14 6.96 -10.81
C GLN A 37 15.16 5.98 -11.41
N ARG A 38 15.96 5.35 -10.56
CA ARG A 38 16.95 4.36 -11.01
C ARG A 38 16.30 3.10 -11.55
N LEU A 39 15.27 2.56 -10.89
CA LEU A 39 14.51 1.41 -11.38
C LEU A 39 13.92 1.68 -12.76
N VAL A 40 13.31 2.85 -12.93
CA VAL A 40 12.77 3.28 -14.22
C VAL A 40 13.87 3.32 -15.28
N SER A 41 15.00 3.98 -15.00
CA SER A 41 16.14 4.02 -15.92
C SER A 41 16.68 2.63 -16.25
N HIS A 42 16.76 1.74 -15.25
CA HIS A 42 17.28 0.39 -15.41
C HIS A 42 16.40 -0.46 -16.32
N LEU A 43 15.07 -0.36 -16.18
CA LEU A 43 14.10 -1.05 -17.03
C LEU A 43 14.10 -0.52 -18.47
N TYR A 44 14.44 0.75 -18.68
CA TYR A 44 14.63 1.29 -20.03
C TYR A 44 15.92 0.80 -20.70
N THR A 45 16.98 0.52 -19.93
CA THR A 45 18.27 0.04 -20.46
C THR A 45 18.37 -1.48 -20.57
N HIS A 46 17.67 -2.22 -19.69
CA HIS A 46 17.62 -3.68 -19.64
C HIS A 46 16.16 -4.13 -19.84
N PRO A 47 15.77 -4.60 -21.04
CA PRO A 47 14.36 -4.91 -21.38
C PRO A 47 13.72 -6.05 -20.57
N ASP A 48 14.51 -6.88 -19.89
CA ASP A 48 14.03 -7.98 -19.04
C ASP A 48 15.10 -8.36 -17.98
N PRO A 49 15.24 -7.59 -16.89
CA PRO A 49 16.20 -7.88 -15.82
C PRO A 49 15.74 -9.04 -14.92
N THR A 50 14.55 -9.59 -15.16
CA THR A 50 13.96 -10.71 -14.40
C THR A 50 14.30 -12.10 -14.98
N GLN A 51 14.94 -12.18 -16.14
CA GLN A 51 15.41 -13.44 -16.71
C GLN A 51 16.84 -13.78 -16.26
N SER A 52 17.08 -15.06 -15.96
CA SER A 52 18.34 -15.60 -15.44
C SER A 52 19.51 -15.60 -16.44
N GLU A 53 19.25 -15.36 -17.74
CA GLU A 53 20.30 -15.12 -18.74
C GLU A 53 20.04 -13.78 -19.47
N PRO A 54 21.05 -12.91 -19.59
CA PRO A 54 20.94 -11.67 -20.36
C PRO A 54 20.93 -12.00 -21.85
N SER A 55 19.79 -12.43 -22.38
CA SER A 55 19.58 -12.39 -23.81
C SER A 55 19.40 -10.93 -24.21
N VAL A 56 20.24 -10.45 -25.13
CA VAL A 56 20.03 -9.16 -25.81
C VAL A 56 18.73 -9.29 -26.59
N SER A 57 17.60 -9.07 -25.92
CA SER A 57 16.30 -9.22 -26.55
C SER A 57 16.20 -8.12 -27.60
N LYS A 58 15.94 -8.52 -28.85
CA LYS A 58 15.70 -7.61 -29.98
C LYS A 58 14.35 -6.87 -29.87
N SER A 59 13.66 -6.98 -28.73
CA SER A 59 12.40 -6.31 -28.46
C SER A 59 12.64 -4.97 -27.77
N SER A 60 11.85 -3.97 -28.16
CA SER A 60 11.80 -2.67 -27.48
C SER A 60 11.64 -2.86 -25.96
N PRO A 61 12.38 -2.11 -25.12
CA PRO A 61 12.15 -2.13 -23.68
C PRO A 61 10.68 -1.82 -23.40
N THR A 62 10.04 -2.65 -22.58
CA THR A 62 8.68 -2.39 -22.12
C THR A 62 8.75 -1.32 -21.04
N PRO A 63 8.18 -0.13 -21.25
CA PRO A 63 8.18 0.90 -20.21
C PRO A 63 7.39 0.44 -19.00
N PRO A 64 7.88 0.66 -17.77
CA PRO A 64 7.10 0.40 -16.57
C PRO A 64 5.90 1.35 -16.49
N TYR A 65 4.84 0.90 -15.81
CA TYR A 65 3.72 1.76 -15.45
C TYR A 65 3.95 2.36 -14.07
N ILE A 66 4.10 3.67 -14.00
CA ILE A 66 4.58 4.37 -12.81
C ILE A 66 3.42 5.09 -12.11
N ILE A 67 3.30 4.89 -10.79
CA ILE A 67 2.31 5.52 -9.93
C ILE A 67 3.05 6.31 -8.85
N ASN A 68 2.80 7.61 -8.76
CA ASN A 68 3.25 8.45 -7.65
C ASN A 68 2.11 8.65 -6.65
N LEU A 69 2.31 8.20 -5.41
CA LEU A 69 1.38 8.40 -4.29
C LEU A 69 1.89 9.44 -3.27
N ASP A 70 3.02 10.10 -3.50
CA ASP A 70 3.47 11.20 -2.64
C ASP A 70 2.83 12.54 -3.06
N PRO A 71 1.93 13.13 -2.25
CA PRO A 71 1.31 14.42 -2.55
C PRO A 71 2.21 15.62 -2.19
N ALA A 72 3.22 15.43 -1.34
CA ALA A 72 4.09 16.49 -0.82
C ALA A 72 5.38 16.67 -1.65
N VAL A 73 5.67 15.76 -2.58
CA VAL A 73 6.86 15.86 -3.45
C VAL A 73 6.79 17.08 -4.39
N HIS A 74 7.85 17.90 -4.37
CA HIS A 74 7.94 19.10 -5.21
C HIS A 74 8.23 18.77 -6.68
N HIS A 75 9.22 17.92 -6.93
CA HIS A 75 9.67 17.56 -8.26
C HIS A 75 9.89 16.05 -8.32
N VAL A 76 9.22 15.40 -9.27
CA VAL A 76 9.36 13.97 -9.52
C VAL A 76 10.33 13.81 -10.70
N PRO A 77 11.47 13.13 -10.52
CA PRO A 77 12.53 13.03 -11.54
C PRO A 77 12.24 11.97 -12.62
N PHE A 78 10.98 11.56 -12.76
CA PHE A 78 10.46 10.62 -13.74
C PHE A 78 9.04 11.05 -14.14
N THR A 79 8.49 10.48 -15.22
CA THR A 79 7.15 10.80 -15.70
C THR A 79 6.16 9.75 -15.18
N PRO A 80 5.40 10.02 -14.09
CA PRO A 80 4.38 9.10 -13.61
C PRO A 80 3.23 8.98 -14.62
N ASN A 81 2.66 7.77 -14.74
CA ASN A 81 1.42 7.55 -15.50
C ASN A 81 0.19 7.94 -14.68
N ILE A 82 0.26 7.76 -13.36
CA ILE A 82 -0.75 8.20 -12.40
C ILE A 82 -0.02 8.99 -11.32
N ASP A 83 -0.38 10.26 -11.15
CA ASP A 83 0.15 11.12 -10.09
C ASP A 83 -0.99 11.58 -9.17
N ILE A 84 -0.86 11.31 -7.88
CA ILE A 84 -1.83 11.77 -6.87
C ILE A 84 -2.04 13.29 -6.93
N ARG A 85 -1.00 14.05 -7.31
CA ARG A 85 -1.00 15.51 -7.37
C ARG A 85 -1.92 16.07 -8.46
N ASP A 86 -2.23 15.29 -9.49
CA ASP A 86 -3.18 15.68 -10.54
C ASP A 86 -4.63 15.63 -10.04
N SER A 87 -4.88 14.81 -9.02
CA SER A 87 -6.22 14.58 -8.47
C SER A 87 -6.48 15.33 -7.17
N VAL A 88 -5.42 15.60 -6.39
CA VAL A 88 -5.51 16.23 -5.07
C VAL A 88 -4.42 17.29 -4.93
N ASN A 89 -4.84 18.53 -4.66
CA ASN A 89 -3.92 19.63 -4.36
C ASN A 89 -3.54 19.63 -2.87
N TYR A 90 -2.39 19.07 -2.55
CA TYR A 90 -1.87 18.96 -1.17
C TYR A 90 -1.92 20.27 -0.38
N LYS A 91 -1.51 21.39 -1.00
CA LYS A 91 -1.48 22.70 -0.33
C LYS A 91 -2.87 23.22 -0.03
N GLU A 92 -3.83 22.93 -0.89
CA GLU A 92 -5.22 23.34 -0.70
C GLU A 92 -5.89 22.47 0.37
N VAL A 93 -5.65 21.16 0.37
CA VAL A 93 -6.13 20.26 1.44
C VAL A 93 -5.67 20.73 2.81
N MET A 94 -4.39 21.08 2.96
CA MET A 94 -3.88 21.62 4.23
C MET A 94 -4.60 22.89 4.66
N LYS A 95 -4.89 23.80 3.72
CA LYS A 95 -5.56 25.07 4.01
C LYS A 95 -7.05 24.89 4.34
N GLN A 96 -7.77 24.12 3.54
CA GLN A 96 -9.22 23.93 3.68
C GLN A 96 -9.56 23.19 4.98
N PHE A 97 -8.79 22.16 5.32
CA PHE A 97 -9.03 21.34 6.51
C PHE A 97 -8.22 21.79 7.72
N ASN A 98 -7.44 22.88 7.61
CA ASN A 98 -6.54 23.40 8.65
C ASN A 98 -5.63 22.32 9.25
N LEU A 99 -5.00 21.53 8.37
CA LEU A 99 -4.19 20.37 8.75
C LEU A 99 -2.70 20.70 8.71
N GLY A 100 -1.94 20.09 9.62
CA GLY A 100 -0.49 20.03 9.53
C GLY A 100 0.00 19.14 8.37
N PRO A 101 1.32 19.10 8.10
CA PRO A 101 1.87 18.40 6.93
C PRO A 101 1.50 16.93 6.82
N ASN A 102 1.56 16.18 7.94
CA ASN A 102 1.21 14.76 7.98
C ASN A 102 -0.30 14.52 7.78
N GLY A 103 -1.14 15.36 8.39
CA GLY A 103 -2.59 15.32 8.21
C GLY A 103 -2.98 15.63 6.76
N GLY A 104 -2.28 16.56 6.11
CA GLY A 104 -2.45 16.84 4.68
C GLY A 104 -2.14 15.63 3.80
N ILE A 105 -1.08 14.86 4.11
CA ILE A 105 -0.72 13.65 3.35
C ILE A 105 -1.80 12.58 3.54
N LEU A 106 -2.22 12.33 4.78
CA LEU A 106 -3.25 11.34 5.10
C LEU A 106 -4.56 11.65 4.40
N THR A 107 -5.05 12.88 4.50
CA THR A 107 -6.29 13.31 3.85
C THR A 107 -6.17 13.21 2.33
N SER A 108 -5.00 13.53 1.76
CA SER A 108 -4.77 13.38 0.32
C SER A 108 -4.84 11.92 -0.12
N LEU A 109 -4.24 11.00 0.64
CA LEU A 109 -4.36 9.56 0.39
C LEU A 109 -5.80 9.07 0.53
N ASN A 110 -6.56 9.57 1.52
CA ASN A 110 -7.97 9.24 1.70
C ASN A 110 -8.83 9.70 0.53
N LEU A 111 -8.59 10.90 0.00
CA LEU A 111 -9.29 11.38 -1.20
C LEU A 111 -8.91 10.55 -2.42
N PHE A 112 -7.64 10.15 -2.55
CA PHE A 112 -7.17 9.32 -3.65
C PHE A 112 -7.73 7.88 -3.57
N SER A 113 -7.85 7.30 -2.38
CA SER A 113 -8.36 5.94 -2.18
C SER A 113 -9.81 5.79 -2.66
N THR A 114 -10.62 6.85 -2.64
CA THR A 114 -11.97 6.84 -3.24
C THR A 114 -12.00 6.54 -4.74
N LYS A 115 -10.86 6.70 -5.43
CA LYS A 115 -10.72 6.45 -6.88
C LYS A 115 -9.92 5.19 -7.18
N ILE A 116 -9.63 4.36 -6.18
CA ILE A 116 -8.76 3.18 -6.36
C ILE A 116 -9.32 2.21 -7.41
N ASP A 117 -10.63 1.99 -7.44
CA ASP A 117 -11.24 1.08 -8.42
C ASP A 117 -11.04 1.57 -9.86
N GLN A 118 -11.05 2.90 -10.08
CA GLN A 118 -10.76 3.49 -11.37
C GLN A 118 -9.28 3.29 -11.75
N VAL A 119 -8.38 3.43 -10.77
CA VAL A 119 -6.94 3.19 -10.95
C VAL A 119 -6.68 1.73 -11.31
N ILE A 120 -7.27 0.78 -10.59
CA ILE A 120 -7.14 -0.66 -10.88
C ILE A 120 -7.72 -0.99 -12.27
N GLY A 121 -8.91 -0.49 -12.61
CA GLY A 121 -9.49 -0.73 -13.93
C GLY A 121 -8.65 -0.16 -15.07
N LEU A 122 -7.98 0.98 -14.86
CA LEU A 122 -6.98 1.50 -15.80
C LEU A 122 -5.76 0.59 -15.91
N LEU A 123 -5.23 0.08 -14.79
CA LEU A 123 -4.10 -0.83 -14.77
C LEU A 123 -4.42 -2.14 -15.49
N GLU A 124 -5.58 -2.75 -15.21
CA GLU A 124 -6.04 -3.98 -15.88
C GLU A 124 -6.12 -3.78 -17.40
N LYS A 125 -6.74 -2.69 -17.85
CA LYS A 125 -6.87 -2.39 -19.29
C LYS A 125 -5.52 -2.22 -19.99
N ARG A 126 -4.52 -1.70 -19.28
CA ARG A 126 -3.17 -1.45 -19.81
C ARG A 126 -2.23 -2.66 -19.72
N THR A 127 -2.55 -3.61 -18.86
CA THR A 127 -1.75 -4.82 -18.63
C THR A 127 -2.29 -6.04 -19.40
N GLN A 128 -3.55 -5.99 -19.85
CA GLN A 128 -4.12 -7.01 -20.73
C GLN A 128 -3.34 -7.11 -22.06
N PRO A 129 -3.12 -8.33 -22.58
CA PRO A 129 -2.50 -8.51 -23.88
C PRO A 129 -3.36 -7.83 -24.96
N PRO A 130 -2.74 -7.20 -25.98
CA PRO A 130 -3.50 -6.57 -27.05
C PRO A 130 -4.43 -7.60 -27.71
N PRO A 131 -5.67 -7.23 -28.04
CA PRO A 131 -6.58 -8.14 -28.72
C PRO A 131 -5.91 -8.64 -30.00
N PRO A 132 -6.09 -9.94 -30.36
CA PRO A 132 -5.55 -10.46 -31.61
C PRO A 132 -6.06 -9.58 -32.75
N VAL A 133 -5.13 -9.06 -33.55
CA VAL A 133 -5.47 -8.32 -34.76
C VAL A 133 -6.19 -9.31 -35.66
N GLU A 134 -7.48 -9.10 -35.91
CA GLU A 134 -8.16 -9.80 -37.00
C GLU A 134 -7.39 -9.45 -38.28
N GLU A 135 -6.66 -10.41 -38.84
CA GLU A 135 -6.08 -10.25 -40.17
C GLU A 135 -7.25 -9.94 -41.11
N PRO A 136 -7.26 -8.79 -41.81
CA PRO A 136 -8.27 -8.58 -42.82
C PRO A 136 -8.13 -9.72 -43.83
N GLU A 137 -9.17 -10.54 -43.97
CA GLU A 137 -9.24 -11.56 -45.00
C GLU A 137 -8.94 -10.86 -46.33
N GLN A 138 -7.73 -11.05 -46.85
CA GLN A 138 -7.36 -10.50 -48.15
C GLN A 138 -8.22 -11.23 -49.17
N SER A 139 -9.30 -10.57 -49.61
CA SER A 139 -10.07 -11.07 -50.74
C SER A 139 -9.12 -11.19 -51.92
N THR A 140 -9.16 -12.34 -52.61
CA THR A 140 -8.25 -12.75 -53.69
C THR A 140 -8.16 -11.77 -54.87
N VAL A 141 -8.97 -10.71 -54.87
CA VAL A 141 -9.04 -9.68 -55.92
C VAL A 141 -7.99 -8.58 -55.74
N GLU A 142 -7.55 -8.27 -54.51
CA GLU A 142 -6.59 -7.17 -54.26
C GLU A 142 -5.12 -7.57 -54.53
N PHE A 143 -4.79 -8.86 -54.48
CA PHE A 143 -3.43 -9.37 -54.69
C PHE A 143 -2.94 -9.23 -56.15
N MET A 144 -3.85 -9.21 -57.13
CA MET A 144 -3.47 -9.21 -58.55
C MET A 144 -3.37 -7.82 -59.21
N THR A 145 -3.92 -6.77 -58.60
CA THR A 145 -4.09 -5.46 -59.25
C THR A 145 -3.26 -4.32 -58.65
N SER A 146 -2.65 -4.51 -57.48
CA SER A 146 -1.84 -3.48 -56.82
C SER A 146 -0.34 -3.81 -56.90
N GLY A 147 0.27 -3.42 -58.03
CA GLY A 147 1.72 -3.39 -58.16
C GLY A 147 2.33 -2.38 -57.17
N GLY A 148 2.80 -2.89 -56.03
CA GLY A 148 3.82 -2.30 -55.17
C GLY A 148 3.72 -0.80 -54.87
N LYS A 149 2.94 -0.42 -53.86
CA LYS A 149 3.28 0.60 -52.84
C LYS A 149 2.15 0.66 -51.81
N ASP A 150 2.54 0.99 -50.59
CA ASP A 150 1.72 1.12 -49.37
C ASP A 150 1.49 -0.19 -48.60
N LYS A 151 2.57 -0.67 -47.96
CA LYS A 151 2.43 -1.37 -46.67
C LYS A 151 1.82 -0.37 -45.69
N GLN A 152 0.51 -0.45 -45.49
CA GLN A 152 -0.15 0.14 -44.35
C GLN A 152 0.59 -0.34 -43.09
N THR A 153 1.30 0.56 -42.41
CA THR A 153 1.90 0.28 -41.11
C THR A 153 0.77 -0.13 -40.18
N ALA A 154 0.78 -1.39 -39.74
CA ALA A 154 -0.11 -1.87 -38.69
C ALA A 154 -0.06 -0.89 -37.50
N PRO A 155 -1.20 -0.60 -36.83
CA PRO A 155 -1.17 0.23 -35.63
C PRO A 155 -0.17 -0.37 -34.64
N ALA A 156 0.75 0.46 -34.15
CA ALA A 156 1.78 0.02 -33.21
C ALA A 156 1.13 -0.73 -32.06
N GLN A 157 1.41 -2.04 -31.95
CA GLN A 157 0.97 -2.85 -30.82
C GLN A 157 1.45 -2.17 -29.54
N GLN A 158 0.51 -1.80 -28.66
CA GLN A 158 0.87 -1.20 -27.39
C GLN A 158 1.69 -2.21 -26.59
N PRO A 159 2.92 -1.87 -26.15
CA PRO A 159 3.76 -2.79 -25.42
C PRO A 159 3.08 -3.19 -24.10
N GLN A 160 2.96 -4.49 -23.86
CA GLN A 160 2.33 -5.04 -22.66
C GLN A 160 3.17 -4.69 -21.43
N VAL A 161 2.61 -3.91 -20.49
CA VAL A 161 3.29 -3.51 -19.25
C VAL A 161 3.67 -4.74 -18.42
N LYS A 162 4.96 -4.89 -18.10
CA LYS A 162 5.49 -5.99 -17.28
C LYS A 162 5.69 -5.61 -15.80
N HIS A 163 5.95 -4.33 -15.53
CA HIS A 163 6.24 -3.82 -14.19
C HIS A 163 5.35 -2.63 -13.87
N ILE A 164 4.71 -2.67 -12.71
CA ILE A 164 4.02 -1.53 -12.11
C ILE A 164 4.90 -1.05 -10.97
N LEU A 165 5.27 0.22 -10.97
CA LEU A 165 6.12 0.81 -9.95
C LEU A 165 5.35 1.85 -9.16
N VAL A 166 5.35 1.75 -7.84
CA VAL A 166 4.60 2.64 -6.95
C VAL A 166 5.55 3.36 -6.00
N ASP A 167 5.61 4.70 -6.11
CA ASP A 167 6.33 5.55 -5.16
C ASP A 167 5.37 6.00 -4.06
N THR A 168 5.80 5.94 -2.80
CA THR A 168 4.96 6.21 -1.63
C THR A 168 5.43 7.45 -0.88
N PRO A 169 4.56 8.11 -0.08
CA PRO A 169 4.93 9.29 0.68
C PRO A 169 6.21 9.12 1.52
N GLY A 170 6.94 10.24 1.69
CA GLY A 170 8.11 10.30 2.56
C GLY A 170 7.90 9.69 3.95
N GLN A 171 6.74 9.98 4.56
CA GLN A 171 6.34 9.51 5.88
C GLN A 171 5.66 8.14 5.81
N ILE A 172 6.44 7.10 6.13
CA ILE A 172 6.01 5.70 6.08
C ILE A 172 4.78 5.40 6.94
N GLU A 173 4.66 6.04 8.10
CA GLU A 173 3.54 5.81 9.03
C GLU A 173 2.19 6.16 8.41
N VAL A 174 2.14 7.27 7.68
CA VAL A 174 0.93 7.77 7.03
C VAL A 174 0.48 6.82 5.91
N PHE A 175 1.39 6.06 5.31
CA PHE A 175 1.06 5.08 4.29
C PHE A 175 0.72 3.72 4.89
N VAL A 176 1.62 3.10 5.67
CA VAL A 176 1.45 1.70 6.10
C VAL A 176 0.35 1.54 7.16
N TRP A 177 0.21 2.51 8.07
CA TRP A 177 -0.74 2.43 9.18
C TRP A 177 -2.08 3.11 8.89
N SER A 178 -2.24 3.73 7.72
CA SER A 178 -3.53 4.30 7.33
C SER A 178 -4.44 3.25 6.67
N ALA A 179 -5.73 3.37 6.94
CA ALA A 179 -6.75 2.57 6.25
C ALA A 179 -6.65 2.74 4.72
N SER A 180 -6.38 3.95 4.25
CA SER A 180 -6.23 4.21 2.82
C SER A 180 -5.03 3.50 2.19
N GLY A 181 -3.87 3.47 2.87
CA GLY A 181 -2.73 2.70 2.37
C GLY A 181 -2.98 1.20 2.37
N GLU A 182 -3.66 0.68 3.40
CA GLU A 182 -4.08 -0.72 3.43
C GLU A 182 -5.06 -1.08 2.30
N ILE A 183 -6.03 -0.21 2.03
CA ILE A 183 -6.97 -0.38 0.90
C ILE A 183 -6.20 -0.38 -0.42
N LEU A 184 -5.29 0.58 -0.63
CA LEU A 184 -4.48 0.66 -1.85
C LEU A 184 -3.64 -0.61 -2.07
N LEU A 185 -2.93 -1.07 -1.03
CA LEU A 185 -2.11 -2.27 -1.07
C LEU A 185 -2.94 -3.53 -1.29
N SER A 186 -4.09 -3.65 -0.60
CA SER A 186 -4.98 -4.80 -0.73
C SER A 186 -5.59 -4.87 -2.14
N SER A 187 -6.02 -3.74 -2.69
CA SER A 187 -6.56 -3.67 -4.05
C SER A 187 -5.51 -4.05 -5.10
N LEU A 188 -4.28 -3.54 -4.96
CA LEU A 188 -3.17 -3.91 -5.84
C LEU A 188 -2.83 -5.40 -5.73
N ALA A 189 -2.64 -5.92 -4.52
CA ALA A 189 -2.30 -7.31 -4.26
C ALA A 189 -3.40 -8.29 -4.70
N SER A 190 -4.66 -7.86 -4.70
CA SER A 190 -5.77 -8.68 -5.20
C SER A 190 -5.79 -8.84 -6.72
N THR A 191 -5.12 -7.93 -7.45
CA THR A 191 -5.15 -7.88 -8.92
C THR A 191 -3.83 -8.34 -9.52
N PHE A 192 -2.71 -7.94 -8.93
CA PHE A 192 -1.36 -8.20 -9.43
C PHE A 192 -0.46 -8.75 -8.32
N PRO A 193 0.48 -9.66 -8.65
CA PRO A 193 1.56 -10.03 -7.75
C PRO A 193 2.28 -8.78 -7.25
N THR A 194 2.24 -8.53 -5.94
CA THR A 194 2.73 -7.29 -5.33
C THR A 194 3.86 -7.59 -4.36
N VAL A 195 4.99 -6.90 -4.54
CA VAL A 195 6.20 -7.02 -3.73
C VAL A 195 6.51 -5.67 -3.08
N ILE A 196 6.82 -5.68 -1.79
CA ILE A 196 7.24 -4.48 -1.05
C ILE A 196 8.76 -4.36 -1.13
N ALA A 197 9.26 -3.26 -1.70
CA ALA A 197 10.67 -2.88 -1.63
C ALA A 197 10.88 -1.93 -0.43
N TYR A 198 11.40 -2.46 0.68
CA TYR A 198 11.66 -1.69 1.89
C TYR A 198 13.05 -1.03 1.83
N ILE A 199 13.07 0.27 1.53
CA ILE A 199 14.27 1.06 1.28
C ILE A 199 14.85 1.58 2.60
N ILE A 200 16.06 1.12 2.91
CA ILE A 200 16.82 1.44 4.12
C ILE A 200 17.97 2.39 3.77
N ASP A 201 18.20 3.38 4.63
CA ASP A 201 19.34 4.30 4.51
C ASP A 201 20.59 3.63 5.14
N THR A 202 21.43 3.00 4.33
CA THR A 202 22.58 2.20 4.82
C THR A 202 23.56 3.00 5.68
N PRO A 203 23.99 4.22 5.28
CA PRO A 203 24.88 5.05 6.11
C PRO A 203 24.31 5.44 7.48
N ARG A 204 22.98 5.46 7.65
CA ARG A 204 22.33 5.75 8.94
C ARG A 204 22.11 4.52 9.81
N THR A 205 22.25 3.34 9.22
CA THR A 205 21.90 2.05 9.86
C THR A 205 23.15 1.30 10.32
N THR A 206 24.30 1.97 10.41
CA THR A 206 25.57 1.38 10.85
C THR A 206 25.63 1.11 12.35
N SER A 207 24.80 1.78 13.16
CA SER A 207 24.66 1.49 14.60
C SER A 207 23.73 0.28 14.80
N THR A 208 24.11 -0.64 15.69
CA THR A 208 23.33 -1.86 15.98
C THR A 208 21.93 -1.54 16.48
N SER A 209 21.78 -0.47 17.27
CA SER A 209 20.49 -0.01 17.78
C SER A 209 19.57 0.45 16.67
N THR A 210 20.11 1.25 15.75
CA THR A 210 19.33 1.78 14.62
C THR A 210 18.98 0.67 13.65
N PHE A 211 19.90 -0.26 13.41
CA PHE A 211 19.65 -1.47 12.63
C PHE A 211 18.52 -2.30 13.24
N MET A 212 18.59 -2.62 14.53
CA MET A 212 17.56 -3.39 15.22
C MET A 212 16.19 -2.72 15.12
N SER A 213 16.09 -1.42 15.44
CA SER A 213 14.83 -0.70 15.35
C SER A 213 14.24 -0.71 13.93
N ASN A 214 15.09 -0.55 12.91
CA ASN A 214 14.67 -0.64 11.51
C ASN A 214 14.19 -2.04 11.12
N MET A 215 14.83 -3.09 11.63
CA MET A 215 14.43 -4.47 11.38
C MET A 215 13.09 -4.79 12.04
N LEU A 216 12.88 -4.40 13.30
CA LEU A 216 11.58 -4.55 13.98
C LEU A 216 10.46 -3.78 13.28
N TYR A 217 10.79 -2.61 12.73
CA TYR A 217 9.86 -1.85 11.91
C TYR A 217 9.52 -2.58 10.61
N ALA A 218 10.51 -3.17 9.94
CA ALA A 218 10.29 -4.03 8.78
C ALA A 218 9.42 -5.26 9.12
N CYS A 219 9.64 -5.90 10.28
CA CYS A 219 8.77 -6.98 10.77
C CYS A 219 7.33 -6.53 10.86
N SER A 220 7.12 -5.38 11.49
CA SER A 220 5.78 -4.82 11.72
C SER A 220 5.06 -4.56 10.39
N ILE A 221 5.77 -4.02 9.39
CA ILE A 221 5.22 -3.82 8.03
C ILE A 221 4.91 -5.16 7.36
N LEU A 222 5.79 -6.16 7.48
CA LEU A 222 5.55 -7.49 6.89
C LEU A 222 4.28 -8.12 7.45
N TYR A 223 4.11 -8.12 8.78
CA TYR A 223 2.92 -8.67 9.42
C TYR A 223 1.65 -7.87 9.12
N LYS A 224 1.75 -6.53 9.04
CA LYS A 224 0.62 -5.67 8.73
C LYS A 224 0.15 -5.83 7.28
N THR A 225 1.08 -5.84 6.33
CA THR A 225 0.78 -5.89 4.89
C THR A 225 0.52 -7.31 4.40
N LYS A 226 1.15 -8.31 5.02
CA LYS A 226 1.14 -9.72 4.58
C LYS A 226 1.51 -9.85 3.10
N LEU A 227 2.54 -9.12 2.67
CA LEU A 227 3.06 -9.16 1.32
C LEU A 227 4.54 -9.56 1.35
N PRO A 228 5.05 -10.25 0.32
CA PRO A 228 6.47 -10.53 0.17
C PRO A 228 7.27 -9.22 0.18
N MET A 229 8.32 -9.19 0.99
CA MET A 229 9.16 -8.01 1.20
C MET A 229 10.61 -8.28 0.82
N ILE A 230 11.24 -7.29 0.22
CA ILE A 230 12.68 -7.23 -0.04
C ILE A 230 13.26 -6.07 0.77
N LEU A 231 14.28 -6.36 1.58
CA LEU A 231 15.06 -5.33 2.26
C LEU A 231 16.10 -4.77 1.29
N VAL A 232 16.01 -3.48 1.02
CA VAL A 232 16.85 -2.79 0.05
C VAL A 232 17.74 -1.80 0.80
N PHE A 233 18.99 -2.19 1.03
CA PHE A 233 20.02 -1.33 1.62
C PHE A 233 20.50 -0.35 0.55
N ASN A 234 19.96 0.87 0.57
CA ASN A 234 20.27 1.89 -0.43
C ASN A 234 21.52 2.69 -0.03
N LYS A 235 22.11 3.40 -1.01
CA LYS A 235 23.31 4.24 -0.86
C LYS A 235 24.57 3.43 -0.54
N THR A 236 24.72 2.26 -1.16
CA THR A 236 25.93 1.42 -1.04
C THR A 236 27.19 2.11 -1.57
N ASP A 237 27.04 3.15 -2.40
CA ASP A 237 28.12 4.02 -2.83
C ASP A 237 28.77 4.82 -1.69
N ALA A 238 28.03 5.07 -0.61
CA ALA A 238 28.53 5.78 0.57
C ALA A 238 28.96 4.83 1.71
N GLN A 239 28.22 3.73 1.91
CA GLN A 239 28.51 2.73 2.93
C GLN A 239 28.10 1.35 2.44
N ASP A 240 29.04 0.41 2.40
CA ASP A 240 28.76 -0.96 1.98
C ASP A 240 27.77 -1.66 2.94
N ALA A 241 26.89 -2.49 2.38
CA ALA A 241 25.81 -3.17 3.09
C ALA A 241 26.22 -4.57 3.62
N GLN A 242 27.48 -4.98 3.45
CA GLN A 242 27.93 -6.31 3.87
C GLN A 242 27.76 -6.55 5.37
N PHE A 243 28.01 -5.54 6.22
CA PHE A 243 27.81 -5.66 7.67
C PHE A 243 26.36 -6.05 8.02
N ALA A 244 25.38 -5.54 7.28
CA ALA A 244 23.98 -5.83 7.51
C ALA A 244 23.64 -7.26 7.07
N LYS A 245 24.20 -7.72 5.94
CA LYS A 245 24.08 -9.12 5.51
C LYS A 245 24.66 -10.04 6.58
N ASP A 246 25.86 -9.74 7.07
CA ASP A 246 26.53 -10.52 8.11
C ASP A 246 25.70 -10.58 9.39
N TRP A 247 25.14 -9.46 9.85
CA TRP A 247 24.29 -9.41 11.04
C TRP A 247 22.95 -10.17 10.90
N MET A 248 22.43 -10.31 9.70
CA MET A 248 21.19 -11.08 9.45
C MET A 248 21.46 -12.58 9.30
N THR A 249 22.62 -12.95 8.77
CA THR A 249 23.00 -14.37 8.58
C THR A 249 23.70 -14.96 9.79
N ASP A 250 24.49 -14.16 10.49
CA ASP A 250 25.29 -14.54 11.65
C ASP A 250 24.88 -13.68 12.85
N PHE A 251 24.00 -14.26 13.66
CA PHE A 251 23.51 -13.62 14.86
C PHE A 251 24.58 -13.49 15.96
N GLU A 252 25.59 -14.37 15.98
CA GLU A 252 26.71 -14.24 16.93
C GLU A 252 27.55 -13.00 16.60
N ALA A 253 27.78 -12.74 15.31
CA ALA A 253 28.43 -11.52 14.85
C ALA A 253 27.64 -10.27 15.25
N PHE A 254 26.31 -10.30 15.14
CA PHE A 254 25.46 -9.20 15.60
C PHE A 254 25.51 -9.00 17.14
N GLN A 255 25.43 -10.08 17.92
CA GLN A 255 25.56 -10.00 19.37
C GLN A 255 26.91 -9.42 19.81
N ALA A 256 28.00 -9.85 19.16
CA ALA A 256 29.33 -9.35 19.44
C ALA A 256 29.43 -7.84 19.13
N ALA A 257 28.87 -7.40 17.99
CA ALA A 257 28.81 -5.99 17.62
C ALA A 257 28.04 -5.16 18.65
N LEU A 258 26.88 -5.66 19.12
CA LEU A 258 26.08 -4.99 20.14
C LEU A 258 26.85 -4.84 21.45
N ARG A 259 27.46 -5.93 21.96
CA ARG A 259 28.24 -5.88 23.21
C ARG A 259 29.40 -4.90 23.11
N ASN A 260 30.09 -4.87 21.98
CA ASN A 260 31.18 -3.91 21.75
C ASN A 260 30.68 -2.46 21.73
N GLU A 261 29.48 -2.20 21.18
CA GLU A 261 28.87 -0.85 21.16
C GLU A 261 28.38 -0.41 22.55
N GLU A 262 27.83 -1.35 23.34
CA GLU A 262 27.45 -1.16 24.75
C GLU A 262 28.67 -0.88 25.64
N GLU A 263 29.75 -1.67 25.50
CA GLU A 263 31.01 -1.49 26.23
C GLU A 263 31.78 -0.23 25.79
N GLY A 264 31.65 0.15 24.51
CA GLY A 264 32.28 1.34 23.93
C GLY A 264 31.64 2.66 24.35
N GLY A 265 30.55 2.64 25.13
CA GLY A 265 29.88 3.86 25.60
C GLY A 265 29.20 4.68 24.48
N SER A 266 28.98 4.09 23.31
CA SER A 266 28.31 4.75 22.18
C SER A 266 26.78 4.84 22.38
N PHE A 267 26.27 4.25 23.46
CA PHE A 267 24.86 4.24 23.83
C PHE A 267 24.52 5.45 24.73
N GLY A 268 24.46 6.64 24.13
CA GLY A 268 24.08 7.88 24.81
C GLY A 268 25.28 8.80 25.12
N GLY A 269 25.12 10.08 24.80
CA GLY A 269 26.19 11.09 24.78
C GLY A 269 26.97 11.30 26.08
N GLU A 270 28.02 12.12 25.97
CA GLU A 270 28.96 12.52 27.02
C GLU A 270 28.34 12.57 28.43
N GLY A 271 28.51 11.50 29.20
CA GLY A 271 28.00 11.45 30.58
C GLY A 271 27.91 10.04 31.13
N VAL A 272 28.96 9.63 31.85
CA VAL A 272 29.01 8.60 32.90
C VAL A 272 27.67 7.88 33.17
N GLY A 273 27.52 6.67 32.63
CA GLY A 273 26.42 5.77 33.00
C GLY A 273 26.06 4.81 31.88
N GLY A 274 26.59 3.58 31.97
CA GLY A 274 26.44 2.54 30.95
C GLY A 274 25.00 2.37 30.46
N GLY A 275 24.86 2.23 29.13
CA GLY A 275 23.66 1.73 28.50
C GLY A 275 23.26 0.44 29.22
N SER A 276 22.06 0.43 29.77
CA SER A 276 21.62 -0.65 30.64
C SER A 276 21.64 -1.97 29.88
N GLY A 277 22.28 -3.02 30.43
CA GLY A 277 22.30 -4.37 29.87
C GLY A 277 20.92 -5.04 29.66
N TYR A 278 19.83 -4.32 29.95
CA TYR A 278 18.48 -4.66 29.51
C TYR A 278 18.37 -4.76 27.98
N MET A 279 19.07 -3.93 27.19
CA MET A 279 19.01 -4.01 25.73
C MET A 279 19.64 -5.32 25.23
N GLY A 280 20.83 -5.67 25.70
CA GLY A 280 21.42 -6.99 25.48
C GLY A 280 20.55 -8.17 25.93
N SER A 281 19.86 -8.07 27.08
CA SER A 281 18.94 -9.12 27.56
C SER A 281 17.70 -9.27 26.66
N LEU A 282 17.09 -8.15 26.26
CA LEU A 282 15.97 -8.11 25.33
C LEU A 282 16.38 -8.69 23.98
N LEU A 283 17.56 -8.33 23.47
CA LEU A 283 18.10 -8.85 22.21
C LEU A 283 18.36 -10.35 22.26
N ASN A 284 18.87 -10.87 23.37
CA ASN A 284 18.97 -12.30 23.58
C ASN A 284 17.59 -12.98 23.55
N SER A 285 16.56 -12.35 24.11
CA SER A 285 15.20 -12.89 24.09
C SER A 285 14.53 -12.80 22.71
N MET A 286 14.83 -11.75 21.94
CA MET A 286 14.30 -11.54 20.58
C MET A 286 15.09 -12.28 19.51
N SER A 287 16.26 -12.84 19.84
CA SER A 287 17.18 -13.54 18.92
C SER A 287 16.50 -14.57 18.03
N LEU A 288 15.80 -15.53 18.64
CA LEU A 288 15.13 -16.62 17.94
C LEU A 288 14.02 -16.11 17.02
N VAL A 289 13.34 -15.04 17.42
CA VAL A 289 12.28 -14.41 16.62
C VAL A 289 12.89 -13.70 15.41
N LEU A 290 14.00 -12.98 15.61
CA LEU A 290 14.72 -12.28 14.55
C LEU A 290 15.35 -13.27 13.55
N GLU A 291 15.91 -14.38 14.02
CA GLU A 291 16.50 -15.40 13.15
C GLU A 291 15.44 -16.02 12.23
N GLU A 292 14.29 -16.42 12.79
CA GLU A 292 13.20 -16.97 11.98
C GLU A 292 12.63 -15.94 11.00
N PHE A 293 12.57 -14.68 11.43
CA PHE A 293 12.14 -13.59 10.56
C PHE A 293 13.11 -13.34 9.39
N TYR A 294 14.41 -13.34 9.63
CA TYR A 294 15.42 -13.08 8.59
C TYR A 294 15.50 -14.18 7.54
N LYS A 295 15.16 -15.44 7.86
CA LYS A 295 15.12 -16.54 6.89
C LYS A 295 14.18 -16.30 5.71
N HIS A 296 13.12 -15.51 5.93
CA HIS A 296 12.10 -15.22 4.92
C HIS A 296 12.36 -13.93 4.14
N LEU A 297 13.37 -13.14 4.51
CA LEU A 297 13.64 -11.86 3.87
C LEU A 297 14.73 -11.97 2.82
N SER A 298 14.45 -11.48 1.62
CA SER A 298 15.48 -11.24 0.62
C SER A 298 16.16 -9.91 0.92
N VAL A 299 17.49 -9.92 0.95
CA VAL A 299 18.31 -8.76 1.24
C VAL A 299 19.13 -8.40 0.02
N VAL A 300 19.06 -7.15 -0.41
CA VAL A 300 19.90 -6.63 -1.50
C VAL A 300 20.53 -5.30 -1.11
N GLY A 301 21.78 -5.10 -1.53
CA GLY A 301 22.48 -3.83 -1.42
C GLY A 301 22.43 -3.12 -2.76
N VAL A 302 21.99 -1.87 -2.79
CA VAL A 302 21.85 -1.10 -4.03
C VAL A 302 22.37 0.32 -3.88
N SER A 303 22.83 0.89 -4.99
CA SER A 303 23.05 2.32 -5.10
C SER A 303 22.11 2.90 -6.14
N ALA A 304 21.13 3.70 -5.69
CA ALA A 304 20.27 4.45 -6.60
C ALA A 304 21.06 5.46 -7.48
N MET A 305 22.23 5.90 -7.02
CA MET A 305 23.09 6.87 -7.71
C MET A 305 23.96 6.23 -8.80
N THR A 306 24.52 5.04 -8.57
CA THR A 306 25.38 4.37 -9.56
C THR A 306 24.61 3.35 -10.41
N GLY A 307 23.55 2.75 -9.85
CA GLY A 307 22.81 1.63 -10.43
C GLY A 307 23.35 0.26 -10.02
N ASP A 308 24.35 0.22 -9.15
CA ASP A 308 24.90 -1.03 -8.60
C ASP A 308 23.83 -1.80 -7.80
N GLY A 309 23.86 -3.12 -7.89
CA GLY A 309 22.91 -4.04 -7.23
C GLY A 309 21.49 -4.11 -7.82
N MET A 310 21.18 -3.38 -8.90
CA MET A 310 19.84 -3.39 -9.50
C MET A 310 19.45 -4.73 -10.12
N ASP A 311 20.40 -5.44 -10.74
CA ASP A 311 20.17 -6.78 -11.28
C ASP A 311 19.82 -7.79 -10.18
N GLU A 312 20.55 -7.73 -9.05
CA GLU A 312 20.26 -8.55 -7.87
C GLU A 312 18.86 -8.24 -7.30
N PHE A 313 18.48 -6.96 -7.26
CA PHE A 313 17.14 -6.55 -6.85
C PHE A 313 16.05 -7.16 -7.75
N PHE A 314 16.18 -7.08 -9.08
CA PHE A 314 15.18 -7.64 -9.99
C PHE A 314 15.12 -9.17 -9.94
N LYS A 315 16.25 -9.85 -9.71
CA LYS A 315 16.25 -11.28 -9.40
C LYS A 315 15.44 -11.59 -8.14
N GLY A 316 15.66 -10.82 -7.07
CA GLY A 316 14.88 -10.94 -5.83
C GLY A 316 13.38 -10.67 -6.03
N VAL A 317 13.03 -9.71 -6.89
CA VAL A 317 11.62 -9.43 -7.25
C VAL A 317 10.98 -10.63 -7.95
N GLN A 318 11.70 -11.31 -8.84
CA GLN A 318 11.19 -12.49 -9.52
C GLN A 318 10.98 -13.66 -8.54
N GLU A 319 11.94 -13.91 -7.66
CA GLU A 319 11.81 -14.94 -6.59
C GLU A 319 10.60 -14.64 -5.68
N LYS A 320 10.43 -13.37 -5.29
CA LYS A 320 9.31 -12.94 -4.44
C LYS A 320 7.95 -12.93 -5.15
N LYS A 321 7.92 -12.78 -6.47
CA LYS A 321 6.71 -12.98 -7.29
C LYS A 321 6.26 -14.43 -7.25
N GLU A 322 7.19 -15.37 -7.38
CA GLU A 322 6.88 -16.80 -7.29
C GLU A 322 6.39 -17.19 -5.88
N GLU A 323 7.01 -16.62 -4.85
CA GLU A 323 6.55 -16.75 -3.45
C GLU A 323 5.15 -16.16 -3.25
N PHE A 324 4.85 -15.00 -3.85
CA PHE A 324 3.52 -14.39 -3.80
C PHE A 324 2.44 -15.34 -4.33
N GLU A 325 2.68 -15.92 -5.50
CA GLU A 325 1.70 -16.78 -6.18
C GLU A 325 1.51 -18.11 -5.45
N ARG A 326 2.58 -18.65 -4.84
CA ARG A 326 2.53 -19.93 -4.12
C ARG A 326 1.86 -19.80 -2.75
N ASP A 327 2.29 -18.82 -1.94
CA ASP A 327 1.99 -18.80 -0.51
C ASP A 327 0.95 -17.73 -0.15
N TYR A 328 1.05 -16.55 -0.75
CA TYR A 328 0.24 -15.38 -0.36
C TYR A 328 -1.09 -15.29 -1.10
N LYS A 329 -1.12 -15.60 -2.40
CA LYS A 329 -2.32 -15.52 -3.22
C LYS A 329 -3.46 -16.41 -2.71
N PRO A 330 -3.23 -17.70 -2.35
CA PRO A 330 -4.30 -18.54 -1.81
C PRO A 330 -4.86 -18.02 -0.48
N GLU A 331 -4.00 -17.49 0.39
CA GLU A 331 -4.41 -16.92 1.68
C GLU A 331 -5.25 -15.66 1.49
N LEU A 332 -4.89 -14.80 0.52
CA LEU A 332 -5.63 -13.60 0.18
C LEU A 332 -7.01 -13.95 -0.40
N GLU A 333 -7.09 -14.96 -1.29
CA GLU A 333 -8.35 -15.45 -1.85
C GLU A 333 -9.25 -16.07 -0.77
N ARG A 334 -8.69 -16.84 0.17
CA ARG A 334 -9.43 -17.40 1.31
C ARG A 334 -10.06 -16.30 2.16
N ARG A 335 -9.27 -15.31 2.59
CA ARG A 335 -9.77 -14.18 3.39
C ARG A 335 -10.81 -13.35 2.65
N ARG A 336 -10.69 -13.22 1.33
CA ARG A 336 -11.68 -12.54 0.49
C ARG A 336 -13.01 -13.30 0.48
N ALA A 337 -12.96 -14.62 0.31
CA ALA A 337 -14.14 -15.46 0.32
C ALA A 337 -14.86 -15.41 1.68
N GLU A 338 -14.12 -15.45 2.79
CA GLU A 338 -14.64 -15.29 4.16
C GLU A 338 -15.35 -13.94 4.32
N ARG A 339 -14.69 -12.84 3.96
CA ARG A 339 -15.28 -11.49 4.05
C ARG A 339 -16.51 -11.33 3.17
N GLU A 340 -16.55 -11.95 1.99
CA GLU A 340 -17.73 -11.91 1.12
C GLU A 340 -18.90 -12.74 1.69
N GLN A 341 -18.61 -13.86 2.35
CA GLN A 341 -19.60 -14.66 3.06
C GLN A 341 -20.16 -13.91 4.26
N GLU A 342 -19.32 -13.25 5.05
CA GLU A 342 -19.76 -12.41 6.17
C GLU A 342 -20.65 -11.27 5.70
N LYS A 343 -20.26 -10.55 4.63
CA LYS A 343 -21.09 -9.49 4.04
C LYS A 343 -22.45 -9.99 3.55
N LYS A 344 -22.48 -11.19 2.95
CA LYS A 344 -23.75 -11.83 2.52
C LYS A 344 -24.59 -12.20 3.74
N ALA A 345 -24.00 -12.78 4.77
CA ALA A 345 -24.69 -13.15 6.00
C ALA A 345 -25.26 -11.93 6.75
N THR A 346 -24.51 -10.83 6.83
CA THR A 346 -24.98 -9.57 7.42
C THR A 346 -26.14 -8.99 6.62
N ARG A 347 -26.01 -8.91 5.28
CA ARG A 347 -27.08 -8.43 4.39
C ARG A 347 -28.35 -9.28 4.50
N GLU A 348 -28.22 -10.60 4.58
CA GLU A 348 -29.36 -11.52 4.79
C GLU A 348 -30.03 -11.27 6.14
N ARG A 349 -29.26 -11.09 7.23
CA ARG A 349 -29.81 -10.75 8.56
C ARG A 349 -30.54 -9.41 8.56
N GLU A 350 -30.02 -8.41 7.86
CA GLU A 350 -30.68 -7.11 7.73
C GLU A 350 -31.99 -7.20 6.93
N LEU A 351 -31.98 -7.94 5.82
CA LEU A 351 -33.19 -8.20 5.02
C LEU A 351 -34.25 -8.96 5.82
N ASP A 352 -33.85 -9.98 6.59
CA ASP A 352 -34.75 -10.72 7.47
C ASP A 352 -35.37 -9.83 8.56
N LYS A 353 -34.58 -8.92 9.14
CA LYS A 353 -35.08 -7.93 10.11
C LYS A 353 -36.10 -6.99 9.47
N MET A 354 -35.80 -6.45 8.28
CA MET A 354 -36.75 -5.61 7.53
C MET A 354 -38.05 -6.34 7.18
N MET A 355 -37.96 -7.60 6.74
CA MET A 355 -39.15 -8.40 6.42
C MET A 355 -39.98 -8.72 7.66
N LYS A 356 -39.35 -8.93 8.81
CA LYS A 356 -40.03 -9.12 10.09
C LYS A 356 -40.77 -7.85 10.52
N ASP A 357 -40.14 -6.69 10.41
CA ASP A 357 -40.76 -5.40 10.76
C ASP A 357 -41.93 -5.04 9.83
N MET A 358 -41.82 -5.34 8.53
CA MET A 358 -42.95 -5.20 7.58
C MET A 358 -44.11 -6.13 7.89
N LYS A 359 -43.84 -7.37 8.33
CA LYS A 359 -44.90 -8.34 8.71
C LYS A 359 -45.60 -7.98 10.03
N VAL A 360 -44.90 -7.33 10.97
CA VAL A 360 -45.46 -6.89 12.26
C VAL A 360 -46.30 -5.60 12.10
N GLY A 361 -46.00 -4.77 11.09
CA GLY A 361 -46.79 -3.58 10.75
C GLY A 361 -48.18 -3.84 10.12
N GLY A 362 -48.55 -5.11 9.90
CA GLY A 362 -49.81 -5.50 9.25
C GLY A 362 -51.08 -5.45 10.11
N ALA A 363 -50.98 -5.16 11.41
CA ALA A 363 -52.12 -5.13 12.32
C ALA A 363 -52.41 -3.70 12.85
N GLY A 364 -53.14 -2.94 12.02
CA GLY A 364 -54.06 -1.88 12.43
C GLY A 364 -53.58 -0.80 13.42
N THR A 365 -53.15 0.35 12.91
CA THR A 365 -53.49 1.67 13.50
C THR A 365 -53.23 2.77 12.46
N LYS A 366 -54.20 3.70 12.33
CA LYS A 366 -54.20 4.80 11.35
C LYS A 366 -52.93 5.67 11.46
N PRO A 367 -52.35 6.17 10.35
CA PRO A 367 -51.17 7.03 10.40
C PRO A 367 -51.56 8.44 10.85
N LYS A 368 -50.97 8.94 11.94
CA LYS A 368 -50.86 10.38 12.20
C LYS A 368 -49.67 10.91 11.41
N SER A 369 -49.91 11.82 10.46
CA SER A 369 -48.88 12.55 9.73
C SER A 369 -48.07 13.44 10.69
N LYS A 370 -46.84 13.05 11.00
CA LYS A 370 -45.78 13.99 11.42
C LYS A 370 -45.01 14.44 10.17
N PRO A 371 -44.58 15.70 10.07
CA PRO A 371 -43.84 16.17 8.91
C PRO A 371 -42.50 15.44 8.84
N ARG A 372 -42.21 14.86 7.66
CA ARG A 372 -40.90 14.32 7.32
C ARG A 372 -39.88 15.45 7.39
N LYS A 373 -38.85 15.31 8.23
CA LYS A 373 -37.55 15.91 7.93
C LYS A 373 -36.98 15.11 6.77
N GLU A 374 -36.81 15.76 5.63
CA GLU A 374 -36.01 15.23 4.52
C GLU A 374 -34.54 15.24 4.98
N GLU A 375 -34.07 14.11 5.48
CA GLU A 375 -32.64 13.81 5.46
C GLU A 375 -32.35 13.15 4.10
N PRO A 376 -31.34 13.62 3.35
CA PRO A 376 -30.99 13.00 2.09
C PRO A 376 -30.47 11.58 2.37
N GLU A 377 -31.08 10.59 1.74
CA GLU A 377 -30.52 9.24 1.64
C GLU A 377 -29.20 9.30 0.88
N THR A 378 -28.08 9.32 1.59
CA THR A 378 -26.78 8.95 1.05
C THR A 378 -26.49 7.52 1.50
N VAL A 379 -26.78 6.58 0.60
CA VAL A 379 -26.14 5.27 0.60
C VAL A 379 -24.64 5.52 0.41
N SER A 380 -23.90 5.57 1.52
CA SER A 380 -22.45 5.57 1.52
C SER A 380 -21.97 4.85 2.77
N ASP A 381 -21.47 3.63 2.57
CA ASP A 381 -20.50 2.90 3.39
C ASP A 381 -20.45 3.28 4.87
N ALA A 382 -21.44 2.79 5.63
CA ALA A 382 -21.25 2.55 7.05
C ALA A 382 -20.73 1.13 7.20
N GLU A 383 -19.41 0.97 7.33
CA GLU A 383 -18.77 -0.10 8.12
C GLU A 383 -17.24 0.04 8.06
N ASN A 384 -16.63 0.48 9.17
CA ASN A 384 -15.47 -0.20 9.75
C ASN A 384 -15.25 0.27 11.21
N SER A 385 -16.02 -0.29 12.13
CA SER A 385 -15.78 -0.14 13.57
C SER A 385 -16.16 -1.42 14.31
N ASP A 386 -15.66 -2.58 13.90
CA ASP A 386 -15.75 -3.81 14.69
C ASP A 386 -14.56 -4.74 14.35
N GLU A 387 -13.36 -4.34 14.77
CA GLU A 387 -12.27 -5.31 15.00
C GLU A 387 -11.23 -4.74 16.00
N ALA A 388 -11.63 -4.67 17.27
CA ALA A 388 -10.71 -4.76 18.39
C ALA A 388 -11.14 -5.97 19.22
N GLY A 389 -10.52 -7.12 18.94
CA GLY A 389 -10.79 -8.38 19.61
C GLY A 389 -10.27 -8.41 21.05
N MET A 390 -11.04 -9.09 21.90
CA MET A 390 -10.66 -9.82 23.11
C MET A 390 -9.45 -9.29 23.91
N VAL A 391 -9.75 -8.69 25.05
CA VAL A 391 -8.87 -8.77 26.22
C VAL A 391 -9.67 -9.37 27.36
N ASP A 392 -9.07 -10.36 28.00
CA ASP A 392 -9.60 -11.22 29.06
C ASP A 392 -10.35 -10.47 30.17
N ASP A 393 -11.39 -11.14 30.62
CA ASP A 393 -12.13 -10.92 31.86
C ASP A 393 -11.19 -11.21 33.04
N LEU A 394 -10.61 -10.16 33.64
CA LEU A 394 -9.97 -10.23 34.95
C LEU A 394 -10.47 -9.08 35.81
N ASP A 395 -11.39 -9.43 36.72
CA ASP A 395 -11.82 -8.63 37.87
C ASP A 395 -10.61 -8.16 38.69
N TYR A 396 -10.44 -6.83 38.79
CA TYR A 396 -9.79 -6.18 39.94
C TYR A 396 -10.60 -4.94 40.32
N GLU A 397 -11.12 -4.98 41.55
CA GLU A 397 -11.73 -3.88 42.28
C GLU A 397 -10.70 -2.74 42.50
N ASP A 398 -11.12 -1.47 42.41
CA ASP A 398 -10.65 -0.30 43.20
C ASP A 398 -11.38 0.96 42.65
N GLU A 399 -12.29 1.59 43.40
CA GLU A 399 -12.08 2.64 44.41
C GLU A 399 -11.47 3.97 43.89
N MET A 400 -12.34 4.99 43.82
CA MET A 400 -12.18 6.42 44.13
C MET A 400 -11.09 7.32 43.47
N ASP A 401 -11.63 8.28 42.71
CA ASP A 401 -11.43 9.74 42.71
C ASP A 401 -10.23 10.46 42.03
N SER A 402 -10.65 11.50 41.27
CA SER A 402 -10.11 12.85 41.07
C SER A 402 -9.39 13.22 39.74
N ASP A 403 -10.02 14.22 39.09
CA ASP A 403 -9.53 15.25 38.15
C ASP A 403 -9.30 14.91 36.66
N ASP A 404 -10.40 14.96 35.88
CA ASP A 404 -10.38 15.00 34.42
C ASP A 404 -10.67 16.45 33.88
N PRO A 405 -9.72 17.09 33.15
CA PRO A 405 -9.89 18.40 32.54
C PRO A 405 -10.80 18.46 31.28
N GLU A 406 -11.40 17.35 30.81
CA GLU A 406 -12.28 17.35 29.63
C GLU A 406 -13.64 18.03 29.82
N ASN A 407 -14.15 18.16 31.05
CA ASN A 407 -15.46 18.77 31.29
C ASN A 407 -15.48 20.30 31.04
N GLY A 408 -14.32 20.97 31.08
CA GLY A 408 -14.25 22.43 30.92
C GLY A 408 -14.51 22.95 29.50
N LEU A 409 -14.26 22.13 28.47
CA LEU A 409 -14.46 22.55 27.07
C LEU A 409 -15.93 22.48 26.65
N LYS A 410 -16.61 21.41 27.08
CA LYS A 410 -18.03 21.15 26.78
C LYS A 410 -18.95 22.19 27.42
N GLU A 411 -18.56 22.66 28.62
CA GLU A 411 -19.33 23.64 29.38
C GLU A 411 -19.16 25.07 28.82
N ARG A 412 -17.96 25.43 28.34
CA ARG A 412 -17.73 26.68 27.59
C ARG A 412 -18.50 26.72 26.26
N TYR A 413 -18.59 25.59 25.55
CA TYR A 413 -19.35 25.51 24.31
C TYR A 413 -20.84 25.73 24.55
N ARG A 414 -21.40 25.13 25.63
CA ARG A 414 -22.78 25.36 26.03
C ARG A 414 -23.06 26.80 26.43
N GLN A 415 -22.18 27.43 27.21
CA GLN A 415 -22.34 28.84 27.58
C GLN A 415 -22.26 29.78 26.38
N ALA A 416 -21.36 29.53 25.43
CA ALA A 416 -21.23 30.34 24.21
C ALA A 416 -22.47 30.25 23.29
N VAL A 417 -23.15 29.10 23.29
CA VAL A 417 -24.41 28.90 22.57
C VAL A 417 -25.59 29.55 23.30
N GLN A 418 -25.54 29.64 24.63
CA GLN A 418 -26.60 30.24 25.44
C GLN A 418 -26.54 31.77 25.49
N ASP A 419 -25.34 32.36 25.43
CA ASP A 419 -25.13 33.81 25.42
C ASP A 419 -25.45 34.48 24.06
N ARG A 420 -25.49 33.70 22.97
CA ARG A 420 -25.96 34.18 21.67
C ARG A 420 -27.47 33.98 21.54
N GLY A 421 -28.20 34.89 22.18
CA GLY A 421 -29.64 35.03 22.02
C GLY A 421 -30.05 35.07 20.54
N VAL A 422 -31.06 34.27 20.23
CA VAL A 422 -31.78 34.12 18.96
C VAL A 422 -31.93 35.45 18.20
N ASP A 423 -31.33 35.53 17.00
CA ASP A 423 -31.80 36.43 15.94
C ASP A 423 -32.22 35.57 14.74
N GLN A 424 -33.51 35.62 14.41
CA GLN A 424 -34.24 34.59 13.67
C GLN A 424 -34.22 34.77 12.14
N ASN A 425 -33.20 35.42 11.56
CA ASN A 425 -33.24 35.88 10.15
C ASN A 425 -32.04 35.53 9.25
N GLU A 426 -31.14 34.61 9.62
CA GLU A 426 -29.95 34.27 8.78
C GLU A 426 -29.91 32.86 8.17
N ASP A 427 -31.01 32.10 8.20
CA ASP A 427 -31.12 30.76 7.56
C ASP A 427 -31.30 30.80 6.03
N HIS A 428 -30.79 31.85 5.36
CA HIS A 428 -30.92 32.03 3.90
C HIS A 428 -29.61 31.90 3.11
N SER A 429 -28.51 31.41 3.72
CA SER A 429 -27.22 31.26 3.03
C SER A 429 -27.08 29.93 2.27
N PHE A 430 -27.64 28.84 2.77
CA PHE A 430 -27.46 27.50 2.16
C PHE A 430 -28.36 27.26 0.94
N ALA A 431 -29.61 27.71 0.99
CA ALA A 431 -30.57 27.58 -0.12
C ALA A 431 -30.18 28.39 -1.37
N ARG A 432 -29.37 29.43 -1.21
CA ARG A 432 -28.87 30.26 -2.32
C ARG A 432 -27.72 29.59 -3.07
N TYR A 433 -26.92 28.77 -2.38
CA TYR A 433 -25.78 28.03 -2.96
C TYR A 433 -26.26 26.89 -3.87
N VAL A 434 -27.32 26.18 -3.47
CA VAL A 434 -27.89 25.05 -4.25
C VAL A 434 -28.58 25.51 -5.54
N ASN A 435 -29.14 26.72 -5.58
CA ASN A 435 -29.78 27.27 -6.79
C ASN A 435 -28.78 27.88 -7.79
N MET A 436 -27.54 28.19 -7.39
CA MET A 436 -26.53 28.76 -8.28
C MET A 436 -25.77 27.69 -9.08
N ALA A 437 -25.80 26.42 -8.64
CA ALA A 437 -25.14 25.29 -9.30
C ALA A 437 -25.94 24.63 -10.43
N LYS A 438 -27.10 25.18 -10.83
CA LYS A 438 -27.94 24.62 -11.91
C LYS A 438 -27.94 25.41 -13.23
N PHE A 439 -27.11 26.43 -13.38
CA PHE A 439 -26.85 27.04 -14.68
C PHE A 439 -25.42 27.59 -14.74
N THR A 440 -24.50 26.78 -15.26
CA THR A 440 -23.42 27.16 -16.19
C THR A 440 -22.70 25.92 -16.66
#